data_AF-A0A914PBL2-F1
#
_entry.id   AF-A0A914PBL2-F1
#
_cell.length_a   1.000
_cell.length_b   1.000
_cell.length_c   1.000
_cell.angle_alpha   90.00
_cell.angle_beta   90.00
_cell.angle_gamma   90.00
#
_symmetry.space_group_name_H-M   'P 1'
#
loop_
_entity.id
_entity.type
_entity.pdbx_description
1 polymer ?
#
loop_
_entity_poly.entity_id
_entity_poly.type
_entity_poly.pdbx_seq_one_letter_code
_entity_poly.pdbx_strand_id
1 'polypeptide(L)'
;MSFCYIGLATIPTESVSIAQGLYFIAIIASAFNSVGYFKSVSISCGPYTAKIMTIISFLYSIVLTILPIIKYFVAGDDEPEQWQMMFYGAAAGGIICVIIYIFTVETNLRPWAEIQLKSRRSSLASSAQISRRPSLNSVCAEEEPKMEKKEYY
;
A
#
# COMPACT_ATOMS: atom_id res chain seq x y z
N MET A 1 0.41 -3.10 18.66
CA MET A 1 1.87 -2.92 18.52
C MET A 1 2.48 -2.26 19.75
N SER A 2 2.17 -1.00 20.08
CA SER A 2 2.82 -0.28 21.20
C SER A 2 2.65 -0.93 22.57
N PHE A 3 1.48 -1.49 22.89
CA PHE A 3 1.26 -2.23 24.14
C PHE A 3 2.16 -3.48 24.27
N CYS A 4 2.49 -4.13 23.15
CA CYS A 4 3.38 -5.29 23.15
C CYS A 4 4.83 -4.89 23.45
N TYR A 5 5.27 -3.70 23.00
CA TYR A 5 6.58 -3.17 23.34
C TYR A 5 6.70 -2.76 24.81
N ILE A 6 5.63 -2.19 25.39
CA ILE A 6 5.57 -1.92 26.84
C ILE A 6 5.68 -3.25 27.60
N GLY A 7 4.93 -4.28 27.18
CA GLY A 7 5.01 -5.60 27.78
C GLY A 7 6.43 -6.20 27.71
N LEU A 8 7.10 -6.09 26.56
CA LEU A 8 8.49 -6.52 26.40
C LEU A 8 9.47 -5.78 27.31
N ALA A 9 9.25 -4.49 27.57
CA ALA A 9 10.07 -3.73 28.50
C ALA A 9 9.92 -4.20 29.96
N THR A 10 8.76 -4.73 30.34
CA THR A 10 8.48 -5.14 31.72
C THR A 10 8.80 -6.60 32.05
N ILE A 11 9.13 -7.43 31.05
CA ILE A 11 9.36 -8.86 31.26
C ILE A 11 10.77 -9.09 31.87
N PRO A 12 10.87 -9.86 32.97
CA PRO A 12 12.17 -10.26 33.52
C PRO A 12 12.87 -11.27 32.61
N THR A 13 14.20 -11.15 32.54
CA THR A 13 15.09 -11.94 31.66
C THR A 13 15.06 -13.45 31.89
N GLU A 14 14.53 -13.91 33.03
CA GLU A 14 14.40 -15.34 33.36
C GLU A 14 13.36 -16.08 32.50
N SER A 15 12.43 -15.37 31.86
CA SER A 15 11.29 -15.96 31.13
C SER A 15 11.39 -15.82 29.61
N VAL A 16 12.46 -16.37 29.02
CA VAL A 16 12.77 -16.26 27.57
C VAL A 16 11.61 -16.70 26.67
N SER A 17 10.90 -17.79 27.02
CA SER A 17 9.77 -18.30 26.23
C SER A 17 8.60 -17.31 26.12
N ILE A 18 8.32 -16.57 27.20
CA ILE A 18 7.23 -15.58 27.23
C ILE A 18 7.65 -14.35 26.43
N ALA A 19 8.89 -13.88 26.60
CA ALA A 19 9.45 -12.76 25.83
C ALA A 19 9.41 -13.05 24.33
N GLN A 20 9.80 -14.25 23.90
CA GLN A 20 9.79 -14.65 22.51
C GLN A 20 8.36 -14.68 21.94
N GLY A 21 7.39 -15.26 22.67
CA GLY A 21 5.99 -15.26 22.27
C GLY A 21 5.43 -13.85 22.11
N LEU A 22 5.69 -12.96 23.07
CA LEU A 22 5.24 -11.57 23.01
C LEU A 22 5.91 -10.80 21.86
N TYR A 23 7.17 -11.09 21.57
CA TYR A 23 7.89 -10.51 20.44
C TYR A 23 7.28 -10.89 19.09
N PHE A 24 6.90 -12.16 18.89
CA PHE A 24 6.17 -12.58 17.69
C PHE A 24 4.82 -11.87 17.55
N ILE A 25 4.06 -11.76 18.64
CA ILE A 25 2.79 -11.03 18.64
C ILE A 25 3.03 -9.55 18.29
N ALA A 26 4.08 -8.93 18.82
CA ALA A 26 4.45 -7.56 18.51
C ALA A 26 4.75 -7.36 17.02
N ILE A 27 5.51 -8.28 16.41
CA ILE A 27 5.82 -8.26 14.96
C ILE A 27 4.54 -8.40 14.14
N ILE A 28 3.67 -9.36 14.46
CA ILE A 28 2.42 -9.56 13.73
C ILE A 28 1.55 -8.31 13.83
N ALA A 29 1.38 -7.75 15.04
CA ALA A 29 0.61 -6.53 15.25
C ALA A 29 1.23 -5.32 14.53
N SER A 30 2.56 -5.26 14.40
CA SER A 30 3.26 -4.24 13.60
C SER A 30 2.98 -4.39 12.11
N ALA A 31 3.05 -5.61 11.57
CA ALA A 31 2.74 -5.89 10.18
C ALA A 31 1.29 -5.52 9.83
N PHE A 32 0.33 -5.87 10.69
CA PHE A 32 -1.07 -5.48 10.51
C PHE A 32 -1.25 -3.96 10.47
N ASN A 33 -0.55 -3.21 11.33
CA ASN A 33 -0.57 -1.75 11.33
C ASN A 33 -0.06 -1.18 9.99
N SER A 34 1.09 -1.68 9.51
CA SER A 34 1.68 -1.27 8.24
C SER A 34 0.78 -1.56 7.03
N VAL A 35 0.11 -2.73 7.00
CA VAL A 35 -0.84 -3.06 5.93
C VAL A 35 -2.03 -2.09 5.91
N GLY A 36 -2.54 -1.70 7.09
CA GLY A 36 -3.59 -0.70 7.21
C GLY A 36 -3.18 0.65 6.60
N TYR A 37 -1.96 1.09 6.90
CA TYR A 37 -1.38 2.30 6.32
C TYR A 37 -1.21 2.21 4.79
N PHE A 38 -0.69 1.08 4.28
CA PHE A 38 -0.53 0.94 2.83
C PHE A 38 -1.87 0.94 2.09
N LYS A 39 -2.89 0.34 2.70
CA LYS A 39 -4.23 0.31 2.11
C LYS A 39 -4.87 1.70 2.08
N SER A 40 -4.73 2.50 3.13
CA SER A 40 -5.28 3.86 3.14
C SER A 40 -4.60 4.74 2.10
N VAL A 41 -3.28 4.70 1.98
CA VAL A 41 -2.54 5.42 0.93
C VAL A 41 -3.02 5.01 -0.47
N SER A 42 -3.25 3.72 -0.68
CA SER A 42 -3.74 3.21 -1.96
C SER A 42 -5.14 3.74 -2.32
N ILE A 43 -6.01 3.85 -1.32
CA ILE A 43 -7.36 4.42 -1.48
C ILE A 43 -7.27 5.93 -1.73
N SER A 44 -6.49 6.68 -0.96
CA SER A 44 -6.42 8.14 -1.09
C SER A 44 -5.73 8.59 -2.38
N CYS A 45 -4.72 7.86 -2.86
CA CYS A 45 -3.89 8.25 -4.01
C CYS A 45 -4.25 7.57 -5.34
N GLY A 46 -5.05 6.49 -5.32
CA GLY A 46 -5.56 5.80 -6.51
C GLY A 46 -4.47 5.47 -7.56
N PRO A 47 -4.41 6.17 -8.71
CA PRO A 47 -3.48 5.86 -9.80
C PRO A 47 -2.02 6.22 -9.50
N TYR A 48 -1.75 7.05 -8.48
CA TYR A 48 -0.40 7.45 -8.09
C TYR A 48 0.20 6.57 -6.99
N THR A 49 -0.56 5.58 -6.50
CA THR A 49 -0.15 4.69 -5.40
C THR A 49 1.24 4.12 -5.59
N ALA A 50 1.56 3.56 -6.77
CA ALA A 50 2.88 2.98 -7.01
C ALA A 50 4.03 3.98 -6.80
N LYS A 51 3.87 5.25 -7.22
CA LYS A 51 4.89 6.28 -7.04
C LYS A 51 5.06 6.67 -5.57
N ILE A 52 3.94 6.86 -4.87
CA ILE A 52 3.94 7.22 -3.45
C ILE A 52 4.52 6.08 -2.60
N MET A 53 4.18 4.82 -2.92
CA MET A 53 4.72 3.65 -2.25
C MET A 53 6.24 3.54 -2.41
N THR A 54 6.80 3.85 -3.58
CA THR A 54 8.26 3.86 -3.75
C THR A 54 8.93 4.88 -2.83
N ILE A 55 8.35 6.07 -2.69
CA ILE A 55 8.86 7.11 -1.79
C ILE A 55 8.79 6.63 -0.33
N ILE A 56 7.65 6.05 0.07
CA ILE A 56 7.47 5.52 1.43
C ILE A 56 8.49 4.41 1.71
N SER A 57 8.69 3.47 0.79
CA SER A 57 9.67 2.39 0.93
C SER A 57 11.10 2.93 1.03
N PHE A 58 11.44 3.96 0.27
CA PHE A 58 12.75 4.60 0.36
C PHE A 58 12.97 5.26 1.73
N LEU A 59 11.98 6.00 2.24
CA LEU A 59 12.04 6.58 3.58
C LEU A 59 12.16 5.51 4.67
N TYR A 60 11.44 4.38 4.52
CA TYR A 60 11.52 3.26 5.45
C TYR A 60 12.93 2.64 5.49
N SER A 61 13.56 2.46 4.32
CA SER A 61 14.94 1.99 4.23
C SER A 61 15.93 2.91 4.92
N ILE A 62 15.74 4.23 4.84
CA ILE A 62 16.57 5.21 5.57
C ILE A 62 16.42 4.99 7.08
N VAL A 63 15.20 4.89 7.59
CA VAL A 63 14.93 4.66 9.01
C VAL A 63 15.57 3.36 9.51
N LEU A 64 15.44 2.27 8.75
CA LEU A 64 16.08 0.99 9.09
C LEU A 64 17.61 1.09 9.12
N THR A 65 18.19 1.92 8.25
CA THR A 65 19.65 2.16 8.21
C THR A 65 20.12 2.98 9.42
N ILE A 66 19.28 3.88 9.93
CA ILE A 66 19.60 4.71 11.11
C ILE A 66 19.46 3.90 12.42
N LEU A 67 18.59 2.91 12.46
CA LEU A 67 18.33 2.07 13.64
C LEU A 67 19.60 1.48 14.31
N PRO A 68 20.56 0.86 13.59
CA PRO A 68 21.79 0.36 14.20
C PRO A 68 22.69 1.47 14.74
N ILE A 69 22.67 2.66 14.14
CA ILE A 69 23.40 3.83 14.64
C ILE A 69 22.81 4.27 15.99
N ILE A 70 21.48 4.31 16.10
CA ILE A 70 20.79 4.59 17.37
C ILE A 70 21.15 3.52 18.41
N LYS A 71 21.18 2.24 18.04
CA LYS A 71 21.60 1.15 18.94
C LYS A 71 23.02 1.37 19.47
N TYR A 72 23.94 1.77 18.60
CA TYR A 72 25.33 2.04 18.99
C TYR A 72 25.45 3.18 20.02
N PHE A 73 24.64 4.23 19.91
CA PHE A 73 24.67 5.35 20.86
C PHE A 73 23.91 5.08 22.16
N VAL A 74 22.79 4.34 22.10
CA VAL A 74 21.87 4.18 23.24
C VAL A 74 22.17 2.91 24.04
N ALA A 75 22.63 1.85 23.38
CA ALA A 75 22.86 0.53 23.98
C ALA A 75 24.30 0.07 23.72
N GLY A 76 25.28 0.93 24.01
CA GLY A 76 26.70 0.64 23.84
C GLY A 76 27.24 -0.39 24.84
N ASP A 77 26.64 -0.46 26.03
CA ASP A 77 27.06 -1.35 27.13
C ASP A 77 26.21 -2.64 27.21
N ASP A 78 25.28 -2.83 26.28
CA ASP A 78 24.33 -3.96 26.20
C ASP A 78 23.55 -4.24 27.52
N GLU A 79 23.38 -3.23 28.36
CA GLU A 79 22.62 -3.36 29.60
C GLU A 79 21.11 -3.50 29.36
N PRO A 80 20.40 -4.30 30.18
CA PRO A 80 18.96 -4.53 30.01
C PRO A 80 18.13 -3.25 30.16
N GLU A 81 18.55 -2.30 31.00
CA GLU A 81 17.86 -1.01 31.17
C GLU A 81 17.89 -0.17 29.88
N GLN A 82 19.00 -0.20 29.13
CA GLN A 82 19.14 0.53 27.87
C GLN A 82 18.15 -0.01 26.82
N TRP A 83 17.99 -1.33 26.76
CA TRP A 83 17.01 -1.98 25.89
C TRP A 83 15.57 -1.67 26.27
N GLN A 84 15.25 -1.62 27.57
CA GLN A 84 13.93 -1.20 28.05
C GLN A 84 13.60 0.21 27.59
N MET A 85 14.56 1.14 27.69
CA MET A 85 14.39 2.52 27.23
C MET A 85 14.11 2.60 25.72
N MET A 86 14.77 1.76 24.90
CA MET A 86 14.50 1.66 23.46
C MET A 86 13.07 1.17 23.17
N PHE A 87 12.59 0.16 23.90
CA PHE A 87 11.22 -0.36 23.74
C PHE A 87 10.16 0.66 24.18
N TYR A 88 10.39 1.40 25.26
CA TYR A 88 9.51 2.51 25.65
C TYR A 88 9.49 3.63 24.60
N GLY A 89 10.66 3.99 24.05
CA GLY A 89 10.76 4.95 22.96
C GLY A 89 9.97 4.52 21.71
N ALA A 90 10.11 3.26 21.30
CA ALA A 90 9.35 2.69 20.19
C ALA A 90 7.84 2.66 20.45
N ALA A 91 7.43 2.34 21.69
CA ALA A 91 6.02 2.35 22.08
C ALA A 91 5.43 3.77 22.02
N ALA A 92 6.13 4.76 22.60
CA ALA A 92 5.72 6.16 22.63
C ALA A 92 5.63 6.73 21.21
N GLY A 93 6.67 6.54 20.39
CA GLY A 93 6.66 6.96 18.98
C GLY A 93 5.53 6.32 18.19
N GLY A 94 5.29 5.02 18.39
CA GLY A 94 4.17 4.32 17.77
C GLY A 94 2.81 4.91 18.14
N ILE A 95 2.59 5.25 19.42
CA ILE A 95 1.34 5.88 19.88
C ILE A 95 1.15 7.25 19.23
N ILE A 96 2.18 8.10 19.24
CA ILE A 96 2.13 9.44 18.64
C ILE A 96 1.81 9.36 17.14
N CYS A 97 2.50 8.48 16.40
CA CYS A 97 2.27 8.30 14.98
C CYS A 97 0.84 7.81 14.68
N VAL A 98 0.32 6.87 15.49
CA VAL A 98 -1.07 6.38 15.33
C VAL A 98 -2.07 7.50 15.61
N ILE A 99 -1.85 8.32 16.65
CA ILE A 99 -2.72 9.47 16.95
C ILE A 99 -2.74 10.45 15.78
N ILE A 100 -1.56 10.87 15.29
CA ILE A 100 -1.45 11.77 14.13
C ILE A 100 -2.16 11.16 12.92
N TYR A 101 -1.97 9.87 12.68
CA TYR A 101 -2.59 9.16 11.56
C TYR A 101 -4.12 9.16 11.65
N ILE A 102 -4.70 8.91 12.84
CA ILE A 102 -6.16 8.95 13.04
C ILE A 102 -6.73 10.33 12.68
N PHE A 103 -6.02 11.42 13.01
CA PHE A 103 -6.45 12.77 12.67
C PHE A 103 -6.20 13.16 11.21
N THR A 104 -5.23 12.55 10.55
CA THR A 104 -4.78 12.95 9.20
C THR A 104 -5.34 12.06 8.09
N VAL A 105 -5.82 10.85 8.42
CA VAL A 105 -6.29 9.90 7.42
C VAL A 105 -7.59 10.40 6.78
N GLU A 106 -7.58 10.51 5.46
CA GLU A 106 -8.77 10.81 4.67
C GLU A 106 -9.20 9.57 3.89
N THR A 107 -10.46 9.18 4.05
CA THR A 107 -11.04 7.99 3.40
C THR A 107 -11.45 8.25 1.95
N ASN A 108 -11.46 9.51 1.51
CA ASN A 108 -11.84 9.89 0.16
C ASN A 108 -10.63 9.95 -0.75
N LEU A 109 -10.88 9.70 -2.03
CA LEU A 109 -9.88 9.93 -3.05
C LEU A 109 -9.55 11.41 -3.12
N ARG A 110 -8.28 11.76 -3.22
CA ARG A 110 -7.89 13.16 -3.39
C ARG A 110 -8.39 13.69 -4.75
N PRO A 111 -8.80 14.96 -4.85
CA PRO A 111 -9.40 15.51 -6.07
C PRO A 111 -8.47 15.41 -7.30
N TRP A 112 -7.15 15.54 -7.10
CA TRP A 112 -6.16 15.37 -8.15
C TRP A 112 -6.03 13.91 -8.64
N ALA A 113 -6.29 12.94 -7.78
CA ALA A 113 -6.30 11.52 -8.13
C ALA A 113 -7.59 11.14 -8.88
N GLU A 114 -8.71 11.78 -8.54
CA GLU A 114 -10.02 11.54 -9.17
C GLU A 114 -10.04 11.97 -10.65
N ILE A 115 -9.49 13.14 -10.96
CA ILE A 115 -9.36 13.65 -12.34
C ILE A 115 -8.64 12.63 -13.23
N GLN A 116 -7.56 12.05 -12.70
CA GLN A 116 -6.74 11.11 -13.45
C GLN A 116 -7.40 9.74 -13.61
N LEU A 117 -8.11 9.25 -12.60
CA LEU A 117 -8.92 8.04 -12.75
C LEU A 117 -10.02 8.22 -13.78
N LYS A 118 -10.68 9.38 -13.80
CA LYS A 118 -11.71 9.69 -14.79
C LYS A 118 -11.13 9.70 -16.20
N SER A 119 -9.97 10.35 -16.40
CA SER A 119 -9.24 10.35 -17.67
C SER A 119 -8.87 8.94 -18.13
N ARG A 120 -8.30 8.11 -17.24
CA ARG A 120 -7.95 6.71 -17.54
C ARG A 120 -9.18 5.87 -17.91
N ARG A 121 -10.30 6.07 -17.22
CA ARG A 121 -11.55 5.35 -17.51
C ARG A 121 -12.12 5.73 -18.88
N SER A 122 -12.05 7.02 -19.26
CA SER A 122 -12.49 7.47 -20.58
C SER A 122 -11.60 6.95 -21.72
N SER A 123 -10.28 6.86 -21.53
CA SER A 123 -9.40 6.29 -22.56
C SER A 123 -9.64 4.78 -22.74
N LEU A 124 -9.81 4.04 -21.64
CA LEU A 124 -10.19 2.62 -21.67
C LEU A 124 -11.54 2.40 -22.34
N ALA A 125 -12.55 3.21 -22.04
CA ALA A 125 -13.86 3.13 -22.67
C ALA A 125 -13.76 3.39 -24.19
N SER A 126 -12.97 4.37 -24.61
CA SER A 126 -12.71 4.65 -26.02
C SER A 126 -11.99 3.49 -26.71
N SER A 127 -10.94 2.91 -26.10
CA SER A 127 -10.23 1.74 -26.65
C SER A 127 -11.11 0.50 -26.72
N ALA A 128 -11.98 0.27 -25.73
CA ALA A 128 -12.93 -0.83 -25.75
C ALA A 128 -13.99 -0.67 -26.85
N GLN A 129 -14.38 0.57 -27.17
CA GLN A 129 -15.26 0.87 -28.30
C GLN A 129 -14.56 0.67 -29.65
N ILE A 130 -13.28 1.04 -29.76
CA ILE A 130 -12.46 0.82 -30.96
C ILE A 130 -12.31 -0.69 -31.23
N SER A 131 -12.10 -1.50 -30.19
CA SER A 131 -12.02 -2.96 -30.32
C SER A 131 -13.36 -3.64 -30.65
N ARG A 132 -14.50 -2.97 -30.43
CA ARG A 132 -15.84 -3.48 -30.77
C ARG A 132 -16.33 -3.05 -32.15
N ARG A 133 -15.59 -2.22 -32.89
CA ARG A 133 -15.94 -1.97 -34.29
C ARG A 133 -15.70 -3.27 -35.07
N PRO A 134 -16.70 -3.85 -35.73
CA PRO A 134 -16.45 -4.93 -36.68
C PRO A 134 -15.44 -4.42 -37.70
N SER A 135 -14.42 -5.24 -38.00
CA SER A 135 -13.43 -4.88 -39.02
C SER A 135 -14.19 -4.46 -40.28
N LEU A 136 -13.76 -3.35 -40.88
CA LEU A 136 -14.35 -2.78 -42.09
C LEU A 136 -14.20 -3.68 -43.34
N ASN A 137 -13.94 -4.98 -43.14
CA ASN A 137 -13.81 -6.01 -44.16
C ASN A 137 -15.09 -6.85 -44.30
N SER A 138 -16.08 -6.73 -43.40
CA SER A 138 -17.36 -7.46 -43.50
C SER A 138 -18.51 -6.66 -44.12
N VAL A 139 -18.28 -5.41 -44.53
CA VAL A 139 -19.32 -4.54 -45.14
C VAL A 139 -19.25 -4.54 -46.68
N CYS A 140 -18.18 -5.07 -47.28
CA CYS A 140 -18.02 -5.11 -48.76
C CYS A 140 -18.39 -6.46 -49.41
N ALA A 141 -19.03 -7.39 -48.69
CA ALA A 141 -19.32 -8.72 -49.20
C ALA A 141 -20.84 -8.97 -49.33
N GLU A 142 -21.57 -8.11 -50.04
CA GLU A 142 -22.92 -8.45 -50.53
C GLU A 142 -23.43 -7.44 -51.58
N GLU A 143 -22.87 -7.47 -52.79
CA GLU A 143 -23.59 -7.06 -54.00
C GLU A 143 -23.37 -8.12 -55.07
N GLU A 144 -24.18 -9.18 -55.05
CA GLU A 144 -24.33 -10.06 -56.21
C GLU A 144 -25.27 -9.40 -57.24
N PRO A 145 -24.84 -9.23 -58.50
CA PRO A 145 -25.70 -8.70 -59.55
C PRO A 145 -26.76 -9.73 -59.95
N LYS A 146 -28.04 -9.41 -59.74
CA LYS A 146 -29.17 -10.18 -60.27
C LYS A 146 -29.14 -10.16 -61.81
N MET A 147 -28.78 -11.30 -62.39
CA MET A 147 -28.92 -11.55 -63.83
C MET A 147 -30.39 -11.60 -64.23
N GLU A 148 -30.80 -10.59 -64.99
CA GLU A 148 -32.10 -10.43 -65.63
C GLU A 148 -32.28 -11.50 -66.72
N LYS A 149 -33.20 -12.44 -66.52
CA LYS A 149 -33.64 -13.37 -67.56
C LYS A 149 -34.61 -12.65 -68.50
N LYS A 150 -34.18 -12.38 -69.73
CA LYS A 150 -35.04 -11.98 -70.84
C LYS A 150 -35.76 -13.22 -71.40
N GLU A 151 -37.07 -13.30 -71.23
CA GLU A 151 -37.94 -14.17 -72.02
C GLU A 151 -38.40 -13.43 -73.27
N TYR A 152 -38.22 -14.10 -74.41
CA TYR A 152 -38.69 -13.71 -75.73
C TYR A 152 -40.15 -14.09 -75.90
N TYR A 153 -40.99 -13.15 -76.29
CA TYR A 153 -42.21 -13.38 -77.08
C TYR A 153 -42.44 -12.19 -78.01
#